data_AF-A0A542QU69-F1
#
_entry.id   AF-A0A542QU69-F1
#
_cell.length_a   1.000
_cell.length_b   1.000
_cell.length_c   1.000
_cell.angle_alpha   90.00
_cell.angle_beta   90.00
_cell.angle_gamma   90.00
#
_symmetry.space_group_name_H-M   'P 1'
#
loop_
_entity.id
_entity.type
_entity.pdbx_description
1 polymer ?
#
loop_
_entity_poly.entity_id
_entity_poly.type
_entity_poly.pdbx_seq_one_letter_code
_entity_poly.pdbx_strand_id
1 'polypeptide(L)'
;MSLPDENHVIELLKQVRQESIPPRQVWKQMGKERLIREAYRMQQAAKVKRVVAGAGSLAAAVFMGVWLSYDSPLKPSVATQTTISPPAFITATPPHSNPSPPVESKAKPQQEQEAAPKVVNKIVQNQMVTRDAPQPQSVAQEPATDSTDRSQPTPTREKSLLEVQAEAYLKKKLGAQSKQFEVDHAHSNLAQGEVAFRKIINGIPLQQNSAMVRISPKTGEMTLLLYPDLEDSGVASQPANRDGTIDKVKAAQQLGSTLRLVYAGKKQPELQYVVASDVYVDAKTGKLIGKARAEKKSVAVSGQGKPLVLKTSDEVAELLERKLDIKVEKKAFIGVNPNGISYSWNDGQGNSFSVETTNDGAFLGFSQMTADGRKNQRETTYEQAQTLAIAHLEKFLPTDVRELSLEASQESSSTLQFSFAPKVNGIPVMDHPYKVSVELASGLVTELTGSFSDLSWVQTDQTTKTLSKEEALDRFVQHAPLELVYLPAEKGSEPVLAYQIRRDSEQPWAIEATTGKVIN
;
A
#
# COMPACT_ATOMS: atom_id res chain seq x y z
N MET A 1 -39.76 33.36 -46.97
CA MET A 1 -38.33 33.15 -46.65
C MET A 1 -37.83 32.04 -47.56
N SER A 2 -36.97 32.37 -48.51
CA SER A 2 -36.38 31.41 -49.45
C SER A 2 -35.28 30.61 -48.78
N LEU A 3 -35.26 29.29 -49.00
CA LEU A 3 -34.19 28.40 -48.56
C LEU A 3 -32.84 28.83 -49.18
N PRO A 4 -31.72 28.65 -48.46
CA PRO A 4 -30.40 29.02 -48.97
C PRO A 4 -30.03 28.21 -50.22
N ASP A 5 -29.39 28.89 -51.17
CA ASP A 5 -28.88 28.33 -52.42
C ASP A 5 -27.95 27.13 -52.16
N GLU A 6 -28.18 26.04 -52.87
CA GLU A 6 -27.49 24.77 -52.74
C GLU A 6 -25.97 24.92 -52.98
N ASN A 7 -25.58 25.88 -53.83
CA ASN A 7 -24.19 26.22 -54.07
C ASN A 7 -23.51 26.85 -52.85
N HIS A 8 -24.26 27.62 -52.04
CA HIS A 8 -23.75 28.25 -50.82
C HIS A 8 -23.53 27.21 -49.70
N VAL A 9 -24.39 26.20 -49.63
CA VAL A 9 -24.22 25.06 -48.70
C VAL A 9 -23.01 24.22 -49.07
N ILE A 10 -22.75 24.02 -50.37
CA ILE A 10 -21.59 23.27 -50.85
C ILE A 10 -20.28 24.01 -50.55
N GLU A 11 -20.25 25.35 -50.65
CA GLU A 11 -19.08 26.14 -50.25
C GLU A 11 -18.80 26.06 -48.75
N LEU A 12 -19.83 26.20 -47.91
CA LEU A 12 -19.70 26.04 -46.45
C LEU A 12 -19.18 24.65 -46.07
N LEU A 13 -19.64 23.59 -46.74
CA LEU A 13 -19.15 22.23 -46.50
C LEU A 13 -17.70 22.03 -46.97
N LYS A 14 -17.27 22.70 -48.04
CA LYS A 14 -15.86 22.68 -48.48
C LYS A 14 -14.95 23.40 -47.50
N GLN A 15 -15.40 24.51 -46.92
CA GLN A 15 -14.65 25.29 -45.93
C GLN A 15 -14.50 24.51 -44.60
N VAL A 16 -15.57 23.88 -44.11
CA VAL A 16 -15.53 23.01 -42.91
C VAL A 16 -14.60 21.80 -43.10
N ARG A 17 -14.50 21.26 -44.32
CA ARG A 17 -13.61 20.13 -44.64
C ARG A 17 -12.13 20.53 -44.72
N GLN A 18 -11.83 21.79 -45.02
CA GLN A 18 -10.46 22.33 -44.99
C GLN A 18 -10.02 22.72 -43.57
N GLU A 19 -10.95 23.07 -42.69
CA GLU A 19 -10.67 23.45 -41.28
C GLU A 19 -10.69 22.26 -40.30
N SER A 20 -11.18 21.08 -40.69
CA SER A 20 -11.16 19.89 -39.83
C SER A 20 -9.77 19.26 -39.75
N ILE A 21 -9.10 19.42 -38.60
CA ILE A 21 -7.85 18.73 -38.27
C ILE A 21 -8.03 17.21 -38.42
N PRO A 22 -7.13 16.47 -39.10
CA PRO A 22 -7.24 15.02 -39.20
C PRO A 22 -7.24 14.38 -37.79
N PRO A 23 -8.03 13.32 -37.54
CA PRO A 23 -8.13 12.72 -36.22
C PRO A 23 -6.75 12.28 -35.72
N ARG A 24 -6.39 12.68 -34.50
CA ARG A 24 -5.11 12.35 -33.84
C ARG A 24 -4.88 10.83 -33.98
N GLN A 25 -3.67 10.42 -34.35
CA GLN A 25 -3.31 9.01 -34.60
C GLN A 25 -3.73 8.07 -33.45
N VAL A 26 -3.72 8.57 -32.20
CA VAL A 26 -4.20 7.87 -31.00
C VAL A 26 -5.66 7.41 -31.13
N TRP A 27 -6.54 8.18 -31.76
CA TRP A 27 -7.95 7.84 -31.96
C TRP A 27 -8.15 6.80 -33.06
N LYS A 28 -7.28 6.81 -34.09
CA LYS A 28 -7.23 5.73 -35.09
C LYS A 28 -6.77 4.42 -34.47
N GLN A 29 -5.81 4.48 -33.56
CA GLN A 29 -5.26 3.31 -32.86
C GLN A 29 -6.25 2.75 -31.82
N MET A 30 -6.89 3.63 -31.04
CA MET A 30 -7.90 3.27 -30.04
C MET A 30 -9.19 2.75 -30.71
N GLY A 31 -9.57 3.31 -31.87
CA GLY A 31 -10.63 2.77 -32.72
C GLY A 31 -10.29 1.40 -33.31
N LYS A 32 -9.05 1.22 -33.78
CA LYS A 32 -8.57 -0.07 -34.32
C LYS A 32 -8.51 -1.15 -33.24
N GLU A 33 -8.06 -0.83 -32.03
CA GLU A 33 -8.04 -1.75 -30.89
C GLU A 33 -9.44 -2.10 -30.39
N ARG A 34 -10.37 -1.12 -30.36
CA ARG A 34 -11.79 -1.41 -30.08
C ARG A 34 -12.36 -2.35 -31.14
N LEU A 35 -12.15 -2.08 -32.42
CA LEU A 35 -12.64 -2.93 -33.51
C LEU A 35 -12.03 -4.33 -33.48
N ILE A 36 -10.75 -4.48 -33.13
CA ILE A 36 -10.11 -5.80 -32.97
C ILE A 36 -10.68 -6.54 -31.76
N ARG A 37 -10.93 -5.86 -30.65
CA ARG A 37 -11.50 -6.46 -29.43
C ARG A 37 -12.97 -6.84 -29.62
N GLU A 38 -13.74 -6.01 -30.32
CA GLU A 38 -15.10 -6.29 -30.77
C GLU A 38 -15.12 -7.48 -31.74
N ALA A 39 -14.20 -7.51 -32.72
CA ALA A 39 -14.06 -8.62 -33.66
C ALA A 39 -13.67 -9.93 -32.97
N TYR A 40 -12.81 -9.89 -31.94
CA TYR A 40 -12.49 -11.05 -31.10
C TYR A 40 -13.70 -11.53 -30.28
N ARG A 41 -14.48 -10.60 -29.71
CA ARG A 41 -15.75 -10.93 -29.03
C ARG A 41 -16.77 -11.53 -29.99
N MET A 42 -16.90 -11.00 -31.20
CA MET A 42 -17.78 -11.53 -32.24
C MET A 42 -17.31 -12.91 -32.74
N GLN A 43 -16.01 -13.14 -32.90
CA GLN A 43 -15.47 -14.46 -33.27
C GLN A 43 -15.63 -15.50 -32.14
N GLN A 44 -15.47 -15.10 -30.88
CA GLN A 44 -15.75 -15.94 -29.71
C GLN A 44 -17.24 -16.28 -29.62
N ALA A 45 -18.12 -15.29 -29.79
CA ALA A 45 -19.57 -15.50 -29.86
C ALA A 45 -19.99 -16.37 -31.06
N ALA A 46 -19.28 -16.26 -32.20
CA ALA A 46 -19.49 -17.12 -33.37
C ALA A 46 -18.96 -18.55 -33.16
N LYS A 47 -17.87 -18.73 -32.41
CA LYS A 47 -17.38 -20.06 -31.98
C LYS A 47 -18.33 -20.72 -30.98
N VAL A 48 -18.89 -19.98 -30.03
CA VAL A 48 -19.92 -20.48 -29.11
C VAL A 48 -21.20 -20.83 -29.88
N LYS A 49 -21.61 -20.02 -30.88
CA LYS A 49 -22.72 -20.38 -31.78
C LYS A 49 -22.42 -21.61 -32.66
N ARG A 50 -21.17 -21.88 -33.05
CA ARG A 50 -20.80 -23.13 -33.75
C ARG A 50 -20.71 -24.36 -32.85
N VAL A 51 -20.40 -24.19 -31.56
CA VAL A 51 -20.42 -25.30 -30.57
C VAL A 51 -21.84 -25.60 -30.08
N VAL A 52 -22.76 -24.61 -30.09
CA VAL A 52 -24.18 -24.80 -29.74
C VAL A 52 -25.05 -25.19 -30.96
N ALA A 53 -24.59 -24.96 -32.20
CA ALA A 53 -25.23 -25.46 -33.42
C ALA A 53 -24.89 -26.94 -33.75
N GLY A 54 -24.07 -27.61 -32.92
CA GLY A 54 -23.77 -29.05 -33.02
C GLY A 54 -24.64 -29.96 -32.13
N ALA A 55 -25.57 -29.40 -31.34
CA ALA A 55 -26.41 -30.16 -30.41
C ALA A 55 -27.90 -29.78 -30.42
N GLY A 56 -28.36 -29.01 -31.42
CA GLY A 56 -29.72 -28.47 -31.46
C GLY A 56 -30.35 -28.41 -32.85
N SER A 57 -30.01 -29.35 -33.74
CA SER A 57 -30.78 -29.58 -34.97
C SER A 57 -31.98 -30.46 -34.65
N LEU A 58 -33.11 -29.84 -34.25
CA LEU A 58 -34.49 -30.32 -34.42
C LEU A 58 -35.45 -29.40 -33.62
N ALA A 59 -35.97 -28.35 -34.27
CA ALA A 59 -37.38 -27.93 -34.20
C ALA A 59 -37.57 -26.50 -34.75
N ALA A 60 -38.29 -26.42 -35.88
CA ALA A 60 -39.16 -25.31 -36.32
C ALA A 60 -38.50 -23.91 -36.47
N ALA A 61 -38.14 -23.36 -37.64
CA ALA A 61 -38.88 -23.22 -38.90
C ALA A 61 -40.39 -22.96 -38.69
N VAL A 62 -40.89 -21.84 -39.24
CA VAL A 62 -42.29 -21.31 -39.19
C VAL A 62 -42.45 -20.27 -38.06
N PHE A 63 -42.62 -18.94 -38.23
CA PHE A 63 -43.05 -18.06 -39.33
C PHE A 63 -42.37 -16.68 -39.17
N MET A 64 -41.78 -16.15 -40.24
CA MET A 64 -41.74 -14.71 -40.52
C MET A 64 -42.53 -14.53 -41.80
N GLY A 65 -43.70 -13.89 -41.70
CA GLY A 65 -44.57 -13.68 -42.85
C GLY A 65 -45.68 -12.70 -42.54
N VAL A 66 -45.60 -11.56 -43.23
CA VAL A 66 -46.70 -10.71 -43.69
C VAL A 66 -47.04 -9.48 -42.84
N TRP A 67 -46.93 -8.37 -43.57
CA TRP A 67 -47.26 -6.98 -43.32
C TRP A 67 -48.76 -6.74 -43.60
N LEU A 68 -49.32 -5.67 -43.03
CA LEU A 68 -50.50 -4.90 -43.47
C LEU A 68 -51.92 -5.26 -42.99
N SER A 69 -52.47 -4.29 -42.26
CA SER A 69 -53.79 -3.65 -42.45
C SER A 69 -55.04 -4.14 -41.69
N TYR A 70 -55.57 -3.18 -40.92
CA TYR A 70 -56.98 -2.77 -40.77
C TYR A 70 -57.95 -3.51 -39.82
N ASP A 71 -58.67 -2.65 -39.09
CA ASP A 71 -59.96 -2.75 -38.39
C ASP A 71 -60.12 -3.54 -37.07
N SER A 72 -60.37 -2.76 -36.00
CA SER A 72 -61.32 -3.09 -34.92
C SER A 72 -62.76 -2.90 -35.43
N PRO A 73 -63.86 -3.31 -34.74
CA PRO A 73 -63.99 -3.83 -33.38
C PRO A 73 -64.91 -5.08 -33.25
N LEU A 74 -64.97 -5.70 -32.06
CA LEU A 74 -66.21 -6.16 -31.38
C LEU A 74 -65.87 -6.99 -30.11
N LYS A 75 -66.44 -6.55 -28.98
CA LYS A 75 -66.65 -7.27 -27.69
C LYS A 75 -67.75 -8.36 -27.86
N PRO A 76 -68.18 -9.10 -26.80
CA PRO A 76 -67.49 -9.77 -25.67
C PRO A 76 -68.04 -11.20 -25.40
N SER A 77 -67.43 -11.96 -24.48
CA SER A 77 -68.07 -13.02 -23.66
C SER A 77 -67.16 -13.22 -22.43
N VAL A 78 -67.54 -12.83 -21.20
CA VAL A 78 -68.46 -13.50 -20.24
C VAL A 78 -68.08 -14.98 -20.06
N ALA A 79 -67.92 -15.57 -18.89
CA ALA A 79 -67.68 -15.17 -17.49
C ALA A 79 -67.52 -16.51 -16.76
N THR A 80 -66.68 -16.62 -15.72
CA THR A 80 -67.09 -17.28 -14.46
C THR A 80 -66.10 -16.99 -13.32
N GLN A 81 -66.62 -16.24 -12.34
CA GLN A 81 -66.45 -16.34 -10.87
C GLN A 81 -65.02 -16.29 -10.32
N THR A 82 -64.58 -15.24 -9.61
CA THR A 82 -65.10 -14.61 -8.37
C THR A 82 -65.17 -15.56 -7.18
N THR A 83 -64.26 -15.39 -6.22
CA THR A 83 -64.64 -15.12 -4.83
C THR A 83 -63.61 -14.18 -4.22
N ILE A 84 -64.11 -13.02 -3.81
CA ILE A 84 -63.46 -11.97 -3.01
C ILE A 84 -64.06 -12.11 -1.60
N SER A 85 -63.31 -11.66 -0.57
CA SER A 85 -63.79 -10.86 0.59
C SER A 85 -63.47 -11.44 1.99
N PRO A 86 -63.36 -10.62 3.06
CA PRO A 86 -62.14 -9.88 3.44
C PRO A 86 -61.96 -9.81 4.99
N PRO A 87 -61.70 -8.69 5.70
CA PRO A 87 -60.68 -8.61 6.76
C PRO A 87 -61.28 -8.42 8.17
N ALA A 88 -60.42 -8.37 9.20
CA ALA A 88 -60.78 -7.75 10.48
C ALA A 88 -59.57 -7.03 11.11
N PHE A 89 -59.68 -5.71 11.21
CA PHE A 89 -59.07 -4.93 12.29
C PHE A 89 -59.85 -5.19 13.58
N ILE A 90 -59.20 -5.10 14.75
CA ILE A 90 -59.60 -4.25 15.89
C ILE A 90 -58.40 -4.11 16.85
N THR A 91 -58.28 -2.86 17.29
CA THR A 91 -57.43 -2.17 18.27
C THR A 91 -57.41 -2.76 19.68
N ALA A 92 -56.29 -2.64 20.42
CA ALA A 92 -56.19 -2.04 21.77
C ALA A 92 -54.90 -2.43 22.53
N THR A 93 -54.15 -1.43 22.98
CA THR A 93 -53.18 -1.40 24.10
C THR A 93 -53.75 -0.46 25.19
N PRO A 94 -53.15 -0.28 26.39
CA PRO A 94 -52.60 -1.18 27.42
C PRO A 94 -53.21 -0.86 28.82
N PRO A 95 -52.62 -1.28 29.95
CA PRO A 95 -52.27 -0.30 31.00
C PRO A 95 -50.89 -0.56 31.65
N HIS A 96 -50.02 0.44 31.71
CA HIS A 96 -49.74 1.33 32.86
C HIS A 96 -49.08 0.68 34.09
N SER A 97 -47.84 1.11 34.37
CA SER A 97 -47.49 1.82 35.62
C SER A 97 -46.08 2.43 35.56
N ASN A 98 -46.06 3.77 35.58
CA ASN A 98 -44.96 4.65 36.04
C ASN A 98 -45.06 4.75 37.60
N PRO A 99 -44.19 5.43 38.39
CA PRO A 99 -43.16 6.43 38.02
C PRO A 99 -41.81 6.37 38.81
N SER A 100 -40.92 7.27 38.38
CA SER A 100 -39.57 7.72 38.80
C SER A 100 -39.41 8.27 40.26
N PRO A 101 -38.35 9.07 40.58
CA PRO A 101 -36.93 8.81 40.92
C PRO A 101 -36.64 9.42 42.34
N PRO A 102 -35.54 10.16 42.70
CA PRO A 102 -34.11 10.25 42.30
C PRO A 102 -33.16 10.14 43.53
N VAL A 103 -31.82 10.26 43.37
CA VAL A 103 -30.93 11.06 44.25
C VAL A 103 -29.52 11.14 43.65
N GLU A 104 -29.04 12.39 43.61
CA GLU A 104 -27.69 12.87 43.35
C GLU A 104 -26.82 12.83 44.63
N SER A 105 -25.57 12.37 44.58
CA SER A 105 -24.50 12.97 45.41
C SER A 105 -23.08 12.52 45.08
N LYS A 106 -22.19 13.53 45.14
CA LYS A 106 -20.73 13.53 45.08
C LYS A 106 -20.09 12.68 46.20
N ALA A 107 -18.95 12.03 45.90
CA ALA A 107 -17.70 12.16 46.68
C ALA A 107 -16.57 11.23 46.15
N LYS A 108 -15.37 11.81 45.98
CA LYS A 108 -14.02 11.21 46.17
C LYS A 108 -13.44 11.93 47.42
N PRO A 109 -12.33 11.54 48.10
CA PRO A 109 -11.40 10.41 47.94
C PRO A 109 -10.91 9.73 49.26
N GLN A 110 -10.19 8.61 49.15
CA GLN A 110 -9.10 8.10 50.04
C GLN A 110 -8.70 6.72 49.47
N GLN A 111 -7.48 6.42 48.98
CA GLN A 111 -6.14 6.46 49.55
C GLN A 111 -6.02 5.70 50.88
N GLU A 112 -5.71 4.41 50.77
CA GLU A 112 -5.01 3.65 51.80
C GLU A 112 -3.94 2.78 51.14
N GLN A 113 -2.80 2.77 51.82
CA GLN A 113 -1.49 2.27 51.46
C GLN A 113 -1.24 1.01 52.33
N GLU A 114 -0.12 0.31 52.10
CA GLU A 114 0.32 -0.93 52.79
C GLU A 114 -0.25 -2.25 52.22
N ALA A 115 0.50 -3.34 52.09
CA ALA A 115 1.90 -3.62 52.41
C ALA A 115 2.37 -4.82 51.58
N ALA A 116 3.67 -4.82 51.27
CA ALA A 116 4.41 -6.00 50.82
C ALA A 116 4.51 -7.06 51.93
N PRO A 117 4.80 -8.32 51.54
CA PRO A 117 5.74 -9.11 52.31
C PRO A 117 6.94 -9.54 51.46
N LYS A 118 8.13 -9.22 52.00
CA LYS A 118 9.41 -9.92 51.77
C LYS A 118 9.34 -11.33 52.37
N VAL A 119 10.31 -12.17 51.97
CA VAL A 119 10.94 -13.35 52.65
C VAL A 119 11.00 -14.53 51.66
N VAL A 120 12.09 -15.25 51.38
CA VAL A 120 13.48 -15.29 51.88
C VAL A 120 14.34 -16.08 50.88
N ASN A 121 15.63 -15.77 50.87
CA ASN A 121 16.73 -16.46 50.20
C ASN A 121 16.81 -17.97 50.48
N LYS A 122 17.21 -18.75 49.47
CA LYS A 122 18.02 -19.96 49.70
C LYS A 122 19.14 -20.06 48.67
N ILE A 123 20.36 -19.93 49.20
CA ILE A 123 21.63 -20.24 48.58
C ILE A 123 21.75 -21.76 48.48
N VAL A 124 22.15 -22.28 47.31
CA VAL A 124 22.90 -23.54 47.20
C VAL A 124 24.04 -23.34 46.22
N GLN A 125 25.23 -23.53 46.77
CA GLN A 125 26.55 -23.56 46.16
C GLN A 125 26.83 -25.02 45.74
N ASN A 126 27.50 -25.22 44.61
CA ASN A 126 28.33 -26.38 44.23
C ASN A 126 28.68 -26.20 42.74
N GLN A 127 29.88 -26.45 42.21
CA GLN A 127 31.23 -26.60 42.71
C GLN A 127 32.11 -26.59 41.44
N MET A 128 33.31 -26.03 41.54
CA MET A 128 34.36 -26.08 40.50
C MET A 128 34.77 -27.52 40.18
N VAL A 129 35.03 -27.79 38.89
CA VAL A 129 35.99 -28.83 38.46
C VAL A 129 36.93 -28.21 37.44
N THR A 130 38.17 -28.02 37.88
CA THR A 130 39.35 -27.72 37.08
C THR A 130 39.85 -29.02 36.43
N ARG A 131 40.20 -29.00 35.14
CA ARG A 131 41.19 -29.94 34.60
C ARG A 131 41.89 -29.37 33.36
N ASP A 132 43.14 -29.01 33.59
CA ASP A 132 44.35 -29.09 32.77
C ASP A 132 44.27 -29.01 31.24
N ALA A 133 45.00 -28.01 30.73
CA ALA A 133 45.52 -27.92 29.38
C ALA A 133 46.48 -29.08 29.04
N PRO A 134 46.76 -29.26 27.74
CA PRO A 134 48.11 -28.94 27.29
C PRO A 134 48.16 -28.14 25.98
N GLN A 135 48.88 -27.01 26.02
CA GLN A 135 49.66 -26.45 24.90
C GLN A 135 51.07 -27.10 24.91
N PRO A 136 51.92 -27.06 23.86
CA PRO A 136 52.17 -25.94 22.93
C PRO A 136 52.35 -26.37 21.43
N GLN A 137 52.39 -25.49 20.42
CA GLN A 137 53.53 -24.68 19.93
C GLN A 137 52.97 -23.62 18.95
N SER A 138 53.13 -22.32 19.17
CA SER A 138 54.29 -21.44 18.86
C SER A 138 54.65 -21.36 17.37
N VAL A 139 54.17 -20.31 16.68
CA VAL A 139 54.90 -19.62 15.61
C VAL A 139 54.64 -18.10 15.71
N ALA A 140 55.69 -17.39 16.11
CA ALA A 140 56.11 -16.01 15.85
C ALA A 140 55.08 -14.89 15.62
N GLN A 141 55.10 -13.90 16.53
CA GLN A 141 54.71 -12.51 16.28
C GLN A 141 55.85 -11.74 15.61
N GLU A 142 55.51 -10.90 14.63
CA GLU A 142 56.22 -9.66 14.27
C GLU A 142 55.30 -8.76 13.42
N PRO A 143 55.54 -7.43 13.30
CA PRO A 143 54.89 -6.43 14.12
C PRO A 143 53.91 -5.52 13.35
N ALA A 144 53.21 -4.68 14.11
CA ALA A 144 52.30 -3.64 13.65
C ALA A 144 52.91 -2.76 12.54
N THR A 145 52.18 -2.64 11.43
CA THR A 145 52.26 -1.48 10.54
C THR A 145 50.87 -0.92 10.38
N ASP A 146 50.74 0.28 10.93
CA ASP A 146 49.76 1.29 10.59
C ASP A 146 49.75 1.54 9.07
N SER A 147 48.63 2.07 8.57
CA SER A 147 48.42 2.77 7.29
C SER A 147 47.49 2.14 6.23
N THR A 148 46.49 2.97 5.93
CA THR A 148 45.80 3.18 4.65
C THR A 148 44.52 2.39 4.40
N ASP A 149 43.45 2.95 4.98
CA ASP A 149 42.14 3.15 4.35
C ASP A 149 42.27 3.31 2.82
N ARG A 150 42.05 2.21 2.11
CA ARG A 150 41.92 2.20 0.66
C ARG A 150 40.51 1.76 0.34
N SER A 151 39.69 2.75 0.00
CA SER A 151 38.42 2.64 -0.70
C SER A 151 38.42 1.45 -1.67
N GLN A 152 37.93 0.30 -1.22
CA GLN A 152 37.63 -0.80 -2.13
C GLN A 152 36.27 -0.51 -2.76
N PRO A 153 36.15 -0.55 -4.10
CA PRO A 153 34.86 -0.55 -4.76
C PRO A 153 34.17 -1.87 -4.42
N THR A 154 33.07 -1.74 -3.69
CA THR A 154 32.03 -2.72 -3.43
C THR A 154 31.61 -3.47 -4.71
N PRO A 155 31.11 -4.73 -4.66
CA PRO A 155 30.76 -5.48 -5.87
C PRO A 155 29.71 -4.71 -6.67
N THR A 156 30.13 -4.13 -7.79
CA THR A 156 29.28 -3.29 -8.62
C THR A 156 28.27 -4.18 -9.32
N ARG A 157 27.04 -4.20 -8.82
CA ARG A 157 25.86 -4.65 -9.58
C ARG A 157 25.92 -4.03 -10.97
N GLU A 158 25.59 -4.82 -11.99
CA GLU A 158 25.51 -4.31 -13.35
C GLU A 158 24.41 -3.22 -13.43
N LYS A 159 24.81 -2.02 -13.84
CA LYS A 159 23.89 -0.89 -13.97
C LYS A 159 22.94 -1.13 -15.14
N SER A 160 21.67 -0.78 -14.94
CA SER A 160 20.69 -0.78 -16.01
C SER A 160 21.00 0.29 -17.06
N LEU A 161 20.50 0.10 -18.28
CA LEU A 161 20.63 1.08 -19.35
C LEU A 161 20.06 2.46 -18.96
N LEU A 162 18.95 2.47 -18.21
CA LEU A 162 18.32 3.71 -17.74
C LEU A 162 19.20 4.46 -16.74
N GLU A 163 19.86 3.76 -15.83
CA GLU A 163 20.80 4.36 -14.87
C GLU A 163 22.01 4.97 -15.59
N VAL A 164 22.57 4.26 -16.57
CA VAL A 164 23.68 4.79 -17.39
C VAL A 164 23.26 6.06 -18.15
N GLN A 165 22.06 6.07 -18.73
CA GLN A 165 21.52 7.24 -19.40
C GLN A 165 21.29 8.42 -18.45
N ALA A 166 20.72 8.14 -17.27
CA ALA A 166 20.45 9.15 -16.26
C ALA A 166 21.76 9.75 -15.70
N GLU A 167 22.79 8.95 -15.45
CA GLU A 167 24.12 9.42 -15.03
C GLU A 167 24.75 10.32 -16.10
N ALA A 168 24.68 9.93 -17.37
CA ALA A 168 25.18 10.74 -18.47
C ALA A 168 24.42 12.07 -18.58
N TYR A 169 23.10 12.05 -18.39
CA TYR A 169 22.27 13.26 -18.38
C TYR A 169 22.58 14.18 -17.20
N LEU A 170 22.73 13.61 -16.00
CA LEU A 170 23.13 14.33 -14.79
C LEU A 170 24.50 14.99 -14.98
N LYS A 171 25.48 14.26 -15.53
CA LYS A 171 26.81 14.78 -15.86
C LYS A 171 26.75 15.90 -16.89
N LYS A 172 25.89 15.79 -17.90
CA LYS A 172 25.68 16.86 -18.90
C LYS A 172 25.10 18.13 -18.26
N LYS A 173 24.23 18.01 -17.26
CA LYS A 173 23.57 19.15 -16.60
C LYS A 173 24.41 19.80 -15.50
N LEU A 174 25.09 18.99 -14.70
CA LEU A 174 25.80 19.46 -13.49
C LEU A 174 27.33 19.50 -13.66
N GLY A 175 27.87 19.00 -14.77
CA GLY A 175 29.31 18.97 -15.01
C GLY A 175 30.06 18.22 -13.89
N ALA A 176 31.06 18.86 -13.29
CA ALA A 176 31.86 18.27 -12.23
C ALA A 176 31.08 17.95 -10.95
N GLN A 177 30.00 18.70 -10.65
CA GLN A 177 29.18 18.48 -9.46
C GLN A 177 28.44 17.15 -9.50
N SER A 178 28.19 16.58 -10.68
CA SER A 178 27.59 15.24 -10.83
C SER A 178 28.37 14.13 -10.12
N LYS A 179 29.67 14.30 -9.87
CA LYS A 179 30.50 13.34 -9.13
C LYS A 179 30.12 13.22 -7.65
N GLN A 180 29.36 14.18 -7.13
CA GLN A 180 28.84 14.15 -5.76
C GLN A 180 27.53 13.38 -5.67
N PHE A 181 27.12 12.65 -6.71
CA PHE A 181 25.87 11.93 -6.72
C PHE A 181 26.12 10.46 -7.06
N GLU A 182 25.39 9.59 -6.38
CA GLU A 182 25.28 8.18 -6.75
C GLU A 182 23.82 7.79 -6.88
N VAL A 183 23.56 6.73 -7.64
CA VAL A 183 22.20 6.23 -7.84
C VAL A 183 21.63 5.78 -6.51
N ASP A 184 20.41 6.23 -6.22
CA ASP A 184 19.63 5.81 -5.08
C ASP A 184 18.59 4.80 -5.55
N HIS A 185 18.92 3.52 -5.43
CA HIS A 185 18.06 2.44 -5.93
C HIS A 185 16.73 2.37 -5.17
N ALA A 186 16.73 2.67 -3.87
CA ALA A 186 15.53 2.60 -3.04
C ALA A 186 14.44 3.60 -3.45
N HIS A 187 14.85 4.73 -4.03
CA HIS A 187 13.94 5.79 -4.47
C HIS A 187 13.81 5.87 -6.01
N SER A 188 14.46 4.97 -6.75
CA SER A 188 14.33 4.88 -8.21
C SER A 188 13.09 4.05 -8.59
N ASN A 189 12.46 4.42 -9.71
CA ASN A 189 11.37 3.65 -10.32
C ASN A 189 11.67 3.45 -11.81
N LEU A 190 12.49 2.44 -12.10
CA LEU A 190 12.97 2.18 -13.46
C LEU A 190 11.82 1.84 -14.42
N ALA A 191 10.74 1.22 -13.92
CA ALA A 191 9.56 0.92 -14.73
C ALA A 191 8.83 2.19 -15.22
N GLN A 192 8.94 3.29 -14.48
CA GLN A 192 8.41 4.60 -14.86
C GLN A 192 9.46 5.52 -15.50
N GLY A 193 10.69 5.03 -15.68
CA GLY A 193 11.80 5.83 -16.20
C GLY A 193 12.32 6.85 -15.19
N GLU A 194 12.14 6.64 -13.89
CA GLU A 194 12.62 7.52 -12.84
C GLU A 194 13.90 6.94 -12.20
N VAL A 195 15.00 7.72 -12.22
CA VAL A 195 16.26 7.36 -11.59
C VAL A 195 16.59 8.41 -10.53
N ALA A 196 16.55 8.01 -9.27
CA ALA A 196 16.89 8.87 -8.14
C ALA A 196 18.39 8.85 -7.89
N PHE A 197 18.90 9.95 -7.34
CA PHE A 197 20.28 10.11 -6.94
C PHE A 197 20.35 10.67 -5.52
N ARG A 198 21.25 10.14 -4.71
CA ARG A 198 21.59 10.69 -3.39
C ARG A 198 22.93 11.39 -3.46
N LYS A 199 23.04 12.52 -2.76
CA LYS A 199 24.29 13.30 -2.71
C LYS A 199 25.27 12.68 -1.73
N ILE A 200 26.55 12.69 -2.09
CA ILE A 200 27.69 12.29 -1.28
C ILE A 200 28.34 13.55 -0.72
N ILE A 201 28.35 13.66 0.61
CA ILE A 201 29.01 14.74 1.34
C ILE A 201 30.15 14.11 2.11
N ASN A 202 31.39 14.52 1.81
CA ASN A 202 32.58 13.99 2.46
C ASN A 202 32.70 12.45 2.44
N GLY A 203 32.28 11.83 1.34
CA GLY A 203 32.29 10.37 1.18
C GLY A 203 31.19 9.62 1.94
N ILE A 204 30.18 10.33 2.46
CA ILE A 204 29.02 9.76 3.17
C ILE A 204 27.74 10.19 2.44
N PRO A 205 26.87 9.24 2.04
CA PRO A 205 25.61 9.57 1.38
C PRO A 205 24.60 10.23 2.32
N LEU A 206 23.81 11.16 1.77
CA LEU A 206 22.54 11.55 2.37
C LEU A 206 21.56 10.38 2.31
N GLN A 207 20.78 10.16 3.38
CA GLN A 207 19.80 9.08 3.43
C GLN A 207 18.68 9.27 2.39
N GLN A 208 18.30 10.51 2.10
CA GLN A 208 17.26 10.86 1.13
C GLN A 208 17.86 11.22 -0.23
N ASN A 209 17.09 11.02 -1.29
CA ASN A 209 17.49 11.42 -2.64
C ASN A 209 17.53 12.95 -2.77
N SER A 210 18.56 13.45 -3.45
CA SER A 210 18.82 14.87 -3.65
C SER A 210 18.59 15.32 -5.09
N ALA A 211 18.48 14.36 -6.02
CA ALA A 211 18.10 14.60 -7.40
C ALA A 211 17.29 13.44 -7.99
N MET A 212 16.57 13.71 -9.06
CA MET A 212 15.83 12.73 -9.84
C MET A 212 15.96 13.05 -11.33
N VAL A 213 16.32 12.06 -12.13
CA VAL A 213 16.23 12.12 -13.59
C VAL A 213 15.01 11.32 -14.02
N ARG A 214 14.08 11.97 -14.73
CA ARG A 214 12.92 11.31 -15.33
C ARG A 214 13.12 11.19 -16.83
N ILE A 215 12.93 9.99 -17.35
CA ILE A 215 13.08 9.63 -18.76
C ILE A 215 11.68 9.25 -19.26
N SER A 216 11.11 10.08 -20.13
CA SER A 216 9.80 9.81 -20.73
C SER A 216 9.87 8.52 -21.56
N PRO A 217 9.07 7.49 -21.23
CA PRO A 217 9.11 6.22 -21.98
C PRO A 217 8.58 6.38 -23.41
N LYS A 218 7.82 7.45 -23.70
CA LYS A 218 7.24 7.71 -25.03
C LYS A 218 8.14 8.53 -25.94
N THR A 219 8.84 9.51 -25.37
CA THR A 219 9.61 10.49 -26.16
C THR A 219 11.12 10.37 -25.96
N GLY A 220 11.56 9.64 -24.93
CA GLY A 220 12.96 9.61 -24.50
C GLY A 220 13.44 10.94 -23.89
N GLU A 221 12.54 11.92 -23.73
CA GLU A 221 12.87 13.22 -23.16
C GLU A 221 13.26 13.07 -21.69
N MET A 222 14.36 13.73 -21.32
CA MET A 222 14.92 13.65 -19.97
C MET A 222 14.75 14.98 -19.24
N THR A 223 14.28 14.92 -18.01
CA THR A 223 14.20 16.08 -17.10
C THR A 223 14.99 15.81 -15.83
N LEU A 224 15.54 16.87 -15.24
CA LEU A 224 16.28 16.82 -13.98
C LEU A 224 15.51 17.64 -12.94
N LEU A 225 15.22 17.01 -11.81
CA LEU A 225 14.68 17.65 -10.63
C LEU A 225 15.74 17.62 -9.52
N LEU A 226 16.03 18.78 -8.93
CA LEU A 226 16.92 18.92 -7.79
C LEU A 226 16.09 19.23 -6.55
N TYR A 227 16.50 18.71 -5.39
CA TYR A 227 15.88 18.96 -4.09
C TYR A 227 16.82 19.79 -3.21
N PRO A 228 16.90 21.12 -3.44
CA PRO A 228 17.88 21.99 -2.80
C PRO A 228 17.66 22.17 -1.29
N ASP A 229 16.44 21.94 -0.78
CA ASP A 229 16.13 22.07 0.66
C ASP A 229 16.94 21.09 1.54
N LEU A 230 17.51 20.04 0.95
CA LEU A 230 18.43 19.13 1.64
C LEU A 230 19.85 19.72 1.78
N GLU A 231 20.20 20.76 1.01
CA GLU A 231 21.53 21.40 1.02
C GLU A 231 21.67 22.45 2.14
N ASP A 232 20.59 23.16 2.47
CA ASP A 232 20.52 24.16 3.55
C ASP A 232 20.41 23.54 4.96
N SER A 233 20.40 22.21 5.06
CA SER A 233 20.35 21.46 6.32
C SER A 233 21.65 21.48 7.13
N GLY A 234 22.66 22.24 6.69
CA GLY A 234 23.96 22.37 7.37
C GLY A 234 24.91 21.17 7.20
N VAL A 235 24.50 20.10 6.52
CA VAL A 235 25.31 18.89 6.30
C VAL A 235 26.59 19.19 5.52
N ALA A 236 26.52 20.08 4.53
CA ALA A 236 27.66 20.44 3.68
C ALA A 236 28.83 21.09 4.45
N SER A 237 28.55 21.65 5.63
CA SER A 237 29.53 22.33 6.49
C SER A 237 30.13 21.41 7.56
N GLN A 238 29.59 20.20 7.75
CA GLN A 238 30.13 19.27 8.74
C GLN A 238 31.41 18.62 8.19
N PRO A 239 32.49 18.55 8.98
CA PRO A 239 33.67 17.77 8.61
C PRO A 239 33.28 16.30 8.42
N ALA A 240 34.07 15.58 7.64
CA ALA A 240 33.99 14.14 7.40
C ALA A 240 34.22 13.29 8.69
N ASN A 241 33.93 13.84 9.86
CA ASN A 241 34.51 13.35 11.09
C ASN A 241 33.83 12.05 11.52
N ARG A 242 34.47 10.94 11.12
CA ARG A 242 34.18 9.58 11.55
C ARG A 242 34.76 9.29 12.94
N ASP A 243 35.50 10.22 13.54
CA ASP A 243 36.05 10.06 14.88
C ASP A 243 34.93 9.93 15.90
N GLY A 244 35.10 8.97 16.80
CA GLY A 244 34.12 8.65 17.83
C GLY A 244 32.89 7.89 17.31
N THR A 245 32.90 7.42 16.05
CA THR A 245 31.87 6.49 15.59
C THR A 245 32.05 5.10 16.22
N ILE A 246 30.96 4.43 16.53
CA ILE A 246 30.96 3.06 17.02
C ILE A 246 31.34 2.09 15.90
N ASP A 247 31.90 0.94 16.25
CA ASP A 247 32.18 -0.10 15.27
C ASP A 247 30.90 -0.66 14.61
N LYS A 248 31.02 -1.10 13.35
CA LYS A 248 29.91 -1.66 12.56
C LYS A 248 29.27 -2.89 13.22
N VAL A 249 30.03 -3.73 13.92
CA VAL A 249 29.48 -4.91 14.64
C VAL A 249 28.55 -4.46 15.75
N LYS A 250 28.95 -3.43 16.51
CA LYS A 250 28.10 -2.85 17.55
C LYS A 250 26.85 -2.20 16.96
N ALA A 251 26.98 -1.48 15.84
CA ALA A 251 25.84 -0.93 15.13
C ALA A 251 24.89 -2.03 14.63
N ALA A 252 25.43 -3.14 14.10
CA ALA A 252 24.65 -4.28 13.64
C ALA A 252 23.91 -4.97 14.78
N GLN A 253 24.52 -5.10 15.96
CA GLN A 253 23.84 -5.63 17.14
C GLN A 253 22.66 -4.74 17.55
N GLN A 254 22.85 -3.43 17.57
CA GLN A 254 21.80 -2.48 17.93
C GLN A 254 20.65 -2.51 16.90
N LEU A 255 20.97 -2.45 15.61
CA LEU A 255 19.94 -2.50 14.57
C LEU A 255 19.24 -3.87 14.52
N GLY A 256 20.01 -4.94 14.64
CA GLY A 256 19.52 -6.32 14.66
C GLY A 256 18.64 -6.65 15.86
N SER A 257 18.73 -5.90 16.96
CA SER A 257 17.78 -6.03 18.09
C SER A 257 16.31 -5.79 17.68
N THR A 258 16.11 -5.06 16.56
CA THR A 258 14.80 -4.77 15.96
C THR A 258 14.29 -5.85 15.00
N LEU A 259 15.06 -6.93 14.79
CA LEU A 259 14.62 -8.05 13.96
C LEU A 259 13.29 -8.59 14.46
N ARG A 260 12.37 -8.77 13.52
CA ARG A 260 11.08 -9.41 13.74
C ARG A 260 10.78 -10.39 12.63
N LEU A 261 10.08 -11.46 13.00
CA LEU A 261 9.59 -12.46 12.07
C LEU A 261 8.36 -11.91 11.33
N VAL A 262 8.32 -12.07 10.01
CA VAL A 262 7.24 -11.64 9.13
C VAL A 262 6.99 -12.69 8.05
N TYR A 263 5.79 -12.70 7.47
CA TYR A 263 5.59 -13.28 6.15
C TYR A 263 5.85 -12.19 5.09
N ALA A 264 6.80 -12.44 4.18
CA ALA A 264 7.16 -11.53 3.09
C ALA A 264 7.54 -12.28 1.80
N GLY A 265 7.28 -11.69 0.64
CA GLY A 265 7.42 -12.25 -0.70
C GLY A 265 6.17 -12.01 -1.57
N LYS A 266 6.29 -11.29 -2.70
CA LYS A 266 5.13 -10.88 -3.53
C LYS A 266 4.30 -12.02 -4.14
N LYS A 267 4.87 -13.22 -4.34
CA LYS A 267 4.18 -14.35 -5.00
C LYS A 267 3.82 -15.47 -4.04
N GLN A 268 4.73 -15.76 -3.12
CA GLN A 268 4.57 -16.72 -2.04
C GLN A 268 5.32 -16.15 -0.85
N PRO A 269 4.60 -15.54 0.11
CA PRO A 269 5.19 -15.07 1.33
C PRO A 269 5.83 -16.20 2.11
N GLU A 270 7.12 -16.06 2.36
CA GLU A 270 7.93 -16.95 3.16
C GLU A 270 8.21 -16.29 4.52
N LEU A 271 8.59 -17.09 5.50
CA LEU A 271 9.01 -16.58 6.80
C LEU A 271 10.38 -15.92 6.68
N GLN A 272 10.44 -14.65 7.05
CA GLN A 272 11.65 -13.84 6.97
C GLN A 272 11.86 -13.05 8.26
N TYR A 273 13.12 -12.88 8.65
CA TYR A 273 13.52 -11.89 9.63
C TYR A 273 13.87 -10.58 8.92
N VAL A 274 13.14 -9.52 9.28
CA VAL A 274 13.35 -8.17 8.75
C VAL A 274 13.62 -7.19 9.87
N VAL A 275 14.48 -6.20 9.62
CA VAL A 275 14.66 -5.06 10.53
C VAL A 275 13.58 -4.01 10.31
N ALA A 276 13.42 -3.13 11.27
CA ALA A 276 12.58 -1.94 11.09
C ALA A 276 13.22 -0.99 10.04
N SER A 277 12.52 -0.76 8.94
CA SER A 277 12.99 0.04 7.80
C SER A 277 13.20 1.53 8.10
N ASP A 278 12.64 2.01 9.20
CA ASP A 278 12.64 3.40 9.69
C ASP A 278 13.49 3.58 10.96
N VAL A 279 14.34 2.60 11.27
CA VAL A 279 15.24 2.64 12.41
C VAL A 279 16.68 2.73 11.93
N TYR A 280 17.43 3.60 12.59
CA TYR A 280 18.83 3.85 12.35
C TYR A 280 19.59 3.70 13.66
N VAL A 281 20.91 3.60 13.61
CA VAL A 281 21.75 3.64 14.81
C VAL A 281 22.59 4.89 14.78
N ASP A 282 22.44 5.76 15.78
CA ASP A 282 23.30 6.93 15.97
C ASP A 282 24.76 6.49 15.98
N ALA A 283 25.54 7.01 15.04
CA ALA A 283 26.89 6.52 14.82
C ALA A 283 27.82 6.85 15.99
N LYS A 284 27.55 7.88 16.81
CA LYS A 284 28.39 8.28 17.94
C LYS A 284 27.97 7.57 19.24
N THR A 285 26.67 7.50 19.49
CA THR A 285 26.13 7.01 20.77
C THR A 285 25.78 5.53 20.73
N GLY A 286 25.53 4.97 19.54
CA GLY A 286 25.02 3.62 19.35
C GLY A 286 23.56 3.44 19.74
N LYS A 287 22.81 4.52 19.98
CA LYS A 287 21.38 4.46 20.29
C LYS A 287 20.55 4.34 19.02
N LEU A 288 19.41 3.65 19.10
CA LEU A 288 18.46 3.61 17.99
C LEU A 288 17.83 5.00 17.80
N ILE A 289 17.85 5.47 16.55
CA ILE A 289 17.15 6.68 16.08
C ILE A 289 15.94 6.22 15.27
N GLY A 290 14.83 6.94 15.42
CA GLY A 290 13.56 6.58 14.84
C GLY A 290 12.67 5.85 15.84
N LYS A 291 11.40 5.67 15.48
CA LYS A 291 10.49 4.90 16.31
C LYS A 291 10.87 3.44 16.13
N ALA A 292 11.75 2.94 17.00
CA ALA A 292 11.94 1.50 17.16
C ALA A 292 10.55 0.90 17.26
N ARG A 293 10.19 0.10 16.26
CA ARG A 293 8.90 -0.57 16.19
C ARG A 293 8.90 -1.66 17.27
N ALA A 294 8.85 -1.24 18.54
CA ALA A 294 8.38 -2.06 19.63
C ALA A 294 7.12 -2.75 19.13
N GLU A 295 7.01 -4.05 19.38
CA GLU A 295 5.96 -4.94 18.87
C GLU A 295 4.68 -4.16 18.59
N LYS A 296 4.47 -3.91 17.30
CA LYS A 296 3.36 -3.09 16.85
C LYS A 296 2.09 -3.65 17.44
N LYS A 297 1.32 -2.78 18.10
CA LYS A 297 0.17 -3.17 18.90
C LYS A 297 -0.70 -4.10 18.07
N SER A 298 -0.84 -5.33 18.56
CA SER A 298 -1.77 -6.28 17.97
C SER A 298 -3.18 -5.82 18.33
N VAL A 299 -4.03 -5.82 17.32
CA VAL A 299 -5.44 -5.43 17.44
C VAL A 299 -6.25 -6.67 17.10
N ALA A 300 -7.03 -7.16 18.05
CA ALA A 300 -8.00 -8.20 17.79
C ALA A 300 -9.11 -7.62 16.90
N VAL A 301 -9.47 -8.35 15.85
CA VAL A 301 -10.52 -7.98 14.91
C VAL A 301 -11.43 -9.17 14.62
N SER A 302 -12.64 -8.88 14.20
CA SER A 302 -13.56 -9.88 13.68
C SER A 302 -13.85 -9.60 12.22
N GLY A 303 -13.10 -10.23 11.30
CA GLY A 303 -13.41 -10.17 9.88
C GLY A 303 -14.82 -10.67 9.58
N GLN A 304 -15.61 -9.83 8.90
CA GLN A 304 -17.04 -10.07 8.63
C GLN A 304 -17.30 -10.42 7.15
N GLY A 305 -16.26 -10.34 6.31
CA GLY A 305 -16.37 -10.39 4.86
C GLY A 305 -16.14 -11.79 4.29
N LYS A 306 -16.99 -12.19 3.36
CA LYS A 306 -16.57 -13.09 2.27
C LYS A 306 -15.81 -12.26 1.24
N PRO A 307 -14.86 -12.86 0.49
CA PRO A 307 -14.23 -12.19 -0.64
C PRO A 307 -15.29 -11.58 -1.57
N LEU A 308 -15.15 -10.28 -1.84
CA LEU A 308 -16.09 -9.53 -2.67
C LEU A 308 -15.61 -9.53 -4.12
N VAL A 309 -16.48 -10.00 -5.02
CA VAL A 309 -16.23 -9.98 -6.47
C VAL A 309 -17.29 -9.12 -7.12
N LEU A 310 -16.87 -7.98 -7.67
CA LEU A 310 -17.69 -6.95 -8.29
C LEU A 310 -17.25 -6.82 -9.75
N LYS A 311 -18.13 -7.15 -10.69
CA LYS A 311 -17.82 -7.15 -12.14
C LYS A 311 -18.59 -6.07 -12.88
N THR A 312 -19.61 -5.49 -12.25
CA THR A 312 -20.54 -4.56 -12.88
C THR A 312 -20.74 -3.32 -12.01
N SER A 313 -21.12 -2.23 -12.67
CA SER A 313 -21.44 -0.97 -11.99
C SER A 313 -22.61 -1.11 -11.00
N ASP A 314 -23.59 -1.97 -11.32
CA ASP A 314 -24.75 -2.25 -10.47
C ASP A 314 -24.34 -2.97 -9.17
N GLU A 315 -23.47 -3.99 -9.25
CA GLU A 315 -22.95 -4.70 -8.07
C GLU A 315 -22.13 -3.75 -7.17
N VAL A 316 -21.36 -2.84 -7.78
CA VAL A 316 -20.62 -1.83 -7.02
C VAL A 316 -21.58 -0.86 -6.34
N ALA A 317 -22.58 -0.32 -7.04
CA ALA A 317 -23.56 0.58 -6.44
C ALA A 317 -24.32 -0.09 -5.27
N GLU A 318 -24.66 -1.38 -5.39
CA GLU A 318 -25.29 -2.15 -4.32
C GLU A 318 -24.36 -2.34 -3.11
N LEU A 319 -23.06 -2.56 -3.33
CA LEU A 319 -22.07 -2.61 -2.26
C LEU A 319 -22.03 -1.28 -1.47
N LEU A 320 -22.01 -0.16 -2.19
CA LEU A 320 -21.97 1.18 -1.59
C LEU A 320 -23.20 1.45 -0.73
N GLU A 321 -24.38 1.14 -1.25
CA GLU A 321 -25.62 1.34 -0.49
C GLU A 321 -25.68 0.40 0.72
N ARG A 322 -25.36 -0.89 0.57
CA ARG A 322 -25.54 -1.88 1.65
C ARG A 322 -24.47 -1.83 2.73
N LYS A 323 -23.19 -1.61 2.38
CA LYS A 323 -22.08 -1.66 3.36
C LYS A 323 -21.63 -0.29 3.84
N LEU A 324 -21.77 0.73 2.99
CA LEU A 324 -21.28 2.08 3.26
C LEU A 324 -22.41 3.09 3.48
N ASP A 325 -23.67 2.72 3.23
CA ASP A 325 -24.82 3.63 3.28
C ASP A 325 -24.69 4.81 2.29
N ILE A 326 -24.02 4.56 1.16
CA ILE A 326 -23.77 5.56 0.11
C ILE A 326 -24.62 5.24 -1.10
N LYS A 327 -25.57 6.13 -1.41
CA LYS A 327 -26.45 5.99 -2.57
C LYS A 327 -25.82 6.69 -3.77
N VAL A 328 -25.61 5.92 -4.84
CA VAL A 328 -25.13 6.41 -6.12
C VAL A 328 -26.07 5.97 -7.23
N GLU A 329 -26.04 6.69 -8.36
CA GLU A 329 -26.67 6.20 -9.58
C GLU A 329 -26.01 4.89 -10.01
N LYS A 330 -26.77 3.96 -10.60
CA LYS A 330 -26.21 2.68 -11.05
C LYS A 330 -25.17 2.81 -12.15
N LYS A 331 -25.11 3.95 -12.84
CA LYS A 331 -24.19 4.20 -13.95
C LYS A 331 -22.91 4.90 -13.47
N ALA A 332 -21.84 4.14 -13.27
CA ALA A 332 -20.52 4.66 -13.00
C ALA A 332 -19.81 5.11 -14.28
N PHE A 333 -18.87 6.04 -14.14
CA PHE A 333 -17.76 6.16 -15.07
C PHE A 333 -16.75 5.03 -14.82
N ILE A 334 -16.45 4.25 -15.84
CA ILE A 334 -15.58 3.07 -15.75
C ILE A 334 -14.20 3.39 -16.35
N GLY A 335 -13.17 3.33 -15.52
CA GLY A 335 -11.76 3.38 -15.93
C GLY A 335 -11.15 1.99 -15.99
N VAL A 336 -10.23 1.76 -16.93
CA VAL A 336 -9.42 0.53 -16.98
C VAL A 336 -7.97 0.92 -16.80
N ASN A 337 -7.37 0.43 -15.72
CA ASN A 337 -5.99 0.63 -15.33
C ASN A 337 -5.20 -0.67 -15.53
N PRO A 338 -3.85 -0.64 -15.61
CA PRO A 338 -3.04 -1.85 -15.70
C PRO A 338 -3.31 -2.86 -14.57
N ASN A 339 -3.69 -2.35 -13.40
CA ASN A 339 -3.86 -3.13 -12.18
C ASN A 339 -5.34 -3.45 -11.87
N GLY A 340 -6.31 -2.99 -12.66
CA GLY A 340 -7.71 -3.14 -12.29
C GLY A 340 -8.72 -2.28 -13.05
N ILE A 341 -9.96 -2.31 -12.57
CA ILE A 341 -11.09 -1.53 -13.05
C ILE A 341 -11.54 -0.57 -11.95
N SER A 342 -11.69 0.70 -12.31
CA SER A 342 -12.22 1.74 -11.43
C SER A 342 -13.66 2.09 -11.80
N TYR A 343 -14.53 2.20 -10.79
CA TYR A 343 -15.91 2.64 -10.92
C TYR A 343 -16.06 3.94 -10.14
N SER A 344 -16.43 5.03 -10.81
CA SER A 344 -16.44 6.35 -10.19
C SER A 344 -17.71 7.15 -10.46
N TRP A 345 -18.05 7.98 -9.48
CA TRP A 345 -19.16 8.93 -9.50
C TRP A 345 -18.65 10.30 -9.09
N ASN A 346 -19.16 11.34 -9.73
CA ASN A 346 -18.88 12.72 -9.40
C ASN A 346 -20.18 13.51 -9.57
N ASP A 347 -20.54 14.30 -8.57
CA ASP A 347 -21.79 15.08 -8.57
C ASP A 347 -21.64 16.49 -9.18
N GLY A 348 -20.45 16.84 -9.64
CA GLY A 348 -20.09 18.16 -10.15
C GLY A 348 -19.95 19.24 -9.07
N GLN A 349 -20.25 18.93 -7.82
CA GLN A 349 -20.20 19.84 -6.67
C GLN A 349 -18.93 19.64 -5.84
N GLY A 350 -18.02 18.78 -6.30
CA GLY A 350 -16.76 18.47 -5.64
C GLY A 350 -16.82 17.22 -4.78
N ASN A 351 -17.96 16.52 -4.73
CA ASN A 351 -18.02 15.20 -4.14
C ASN A 351 -17.71 14.15 -5.22
N SER A 352 -16.84 13.20 -4.87
CA SER A 352 -16.55 12.07 -5.73
C SER A 352 -16.37 10.81 -4.92
N PHE A 353 -16.83 9.70 -5.49
CA PHE A 353 -16.67 8.37 -4.94
C PHE A 353 -16.06 7.45 -5.99
N SER A 354 -15.10 6.61 -5.60
CA SER A 354 -14.57 5.56 -6.46
C SER A 354 -14.41 4.23 -5.74
N VAL A 355 -14.59 3.14 -6.48
CA VAL A 355 -14.25 1.76 -6.08
C VAL A 355 -13.25 1.19 -7.06
N GLU A 356 -12.22 0.53 -6.53
CA GLU A 356 -11.21 -0.16 -7.31
C GLU A 356 -11.39 -1.68 -7.18
N THR A 357 -11.22 -2.38 -8.29
CA THR A 357 -11.30 -3.83 -8.38
C THR A 357 -10.16 -4.37 -9.24
N THR A 358 -9.78 -5.63 -9.07
CA THR A 358 -8.91 -6.33 -10.02
C THR A 358 -9.64 -6.59 -11.35
N ASN A 359 -8.92 -7.02 -12.39
CA ASN A 359 -9.53 -7.34 -13.69
C ASN A 359 -10.56 -8.49 -13.64
N ASP A 360 -10.45 -9.38 -12.66
CA ASP A 360 -11.39 -10.47 -12.38
C ASP A 360 -12.52 -10.05 -11.40
N GLY A 361 -12.46 -8.82 -10.88
CA GLY A 361 -13.51 -8.18 -10.08
C GLY A 361 -13.29 -8.22 -8.57
N ALA A 362 -12.16 -8.76 -8.06
CA ALA A 362 -11.90 -8.74 -6.63
C ALA A 362 -11.79 -7.31 -6.10
N PHE A 363 -12.50 -7.00 -5.01
CA PHE A 363 -12.50 -5.67 -4.39
C PHE A 363 -11.11 -5.31 -3.86
N LEU A 364 -10.62 -4.12 -4.21
CA LEU A 364 -9.32 -3.59 -3.77
C LEU A 364 -9.46 -2.40 -2.82
N GLY A 365 -10.61 -1.75 -2.80
CA GLY A 365 -10.81 -0.58 -1.97
C GLY A 365 -11.80 0.43 -2.53
N PHE A 366 -11.97 1.50 -1.77
CA PHE A 366 -12.72 2.68 -2.19
C PHE A 366 -12.00 3.96 -1.77
N SER A 367 -12.34 5.06 -2.44
CA SER A 367 -12.01 6.40 -1.99
C SER A 367 -13.21 7.33 -2.12
N GLN A 368 -13.34 8.25 -1.19
CA GLN A 368 -14.33 9.30 -1.23
C GLN A 368 -13.71 10.65 -0.90
N MET A 369 -14.13 11.65 -1.67
CA MET A 369 -13.79 13.04 -1.44
C MET A 369 -15.08 13.82 -1.29
N THR A 370 -15.15 14.64 -0.24
CA THR A 370 -16.28 15.53 0.01
C THR A 370 -15.83 16.98 -0.17
N ALA A 371 -16.72 17.83 -0.68
CA ALA A 371 -16.44 19.25 -0.85
C ALA A 371 -16.17 19.96 0.50
N ASP A 372 -16.79 19.47 1.57
CA ASP A 372 -16.69 19.99 2.94
C ASP A 372 -15.43 19.53 3.71
N GLY A 373 -14.66 18.57 3.17
CA GLY A 373 -13.47 18.02 3.82
C GLY A 373 -12.26 18.95 3.97
N ARG A 374 -12.49 20.26 3.80
CA ARG A 374 -11.48 21.34 3.92
C ARG A 374 -11.68 22.21 5.15
N LYS A 375 -12.51 21.81 6.11
CA LYS A 375 -12.61 22.51 7.39
C LYS A 375 -11.42 22.13 8.27
N ASN A 376 -10.56 23.10 8.60
CA ASN A 376 -9.36 22.91 9.42
C ASN A 376 -9.65 22.69 10.93
N GLN A 377 -10.86 22.27 11.28
CA GLN A 377 -11.26 22.08 12.67
C GLN A 377 -11.15 20.59 12.99
N ARG A 378 -10.27 20.25 13.94
CA ARG A 378 -10.08 18.86 14.38
C ARG A 378 -11.13 18.50 15.41
N GLU A 379 -11.97 17.52 15.09
CA GLU A 379 -12.96 16.95 16.02
C GLU A 379 -12.58 15.54 16.48
N THR A 380 -11.76 14.85 15.70
CA THR A 380 -11.36 13.46 15.95
C THR A 380 -9.95 13.36 16.51
N THR A 381 -9.80 12.64 17.62
CA THR A 381 -8.50 12.31 18.21
C THR A 381 -7.84 11.13 17.47
N TYR A 382 -6.54 10.92 17.70
CA TYR A 382 -5.82 9.77 17.13
C TYR A 382 -6.49 8.43 17.49
N GLU A 383 -6.84 8.22 18.76
CA GLU A 383 -7.42 6.97 19.26
C GLU A 383 -8.84 6.73 18.69
N GLN A 384 -9.64 7.79 18.56
CA GLN A 384 -10.96 7.73 17.94
C GLN A 384 -10.84 7.38 16.46
N ALA A 385 -9.95 8.05 15.72
CA ALA A 385 -9.71 7.77 14.31
C ALA A 385 -9.21 6.34 14.11
N GLN A 386 -8.32 5.83 14.97
CA GLN A 386 -7.86 4.44 14.91
C GLN A 386 -9.02 3.46 15.10
N THR A 387 -9.89 3.72 16.08
CA THR A 387 -11.06 2.89 16.36
C THR A 387 -12.04 2.87 15.18
N LEU A 388 -12.30 4.04 14.57
CA LEU A 388 -13.13 4.18 13.38
C LEU A 388 -12.53 3.43 12.19
N ALA A 389 -11.21 3.53 11.98
CA ALA A 389 -10.51 2.83 10.93
C ALA A 389 -10.64 1.31 11.06
N ILE A 390 -10.43 0.77 12.27
CA ILE A 390 -10.54 -0.67 12.55
C ILE A 390 -11.98 -1.14 12.31
N ALA A 391 -12.98 -0.47 12.90
CA ALA A 391 -14.38 -0.83 12.77
C ALA A 391 -14.86 -0.82 11.30
N HIS A 392 -14.33 0.09 10.49
CA HIS A 392 -14.64 0.15 9.07
C HIS A 392 -13.97 -0.98 8.29
N LEU A 393 -12.70 -1.25 8.61
CA LEU A 393 -11.90 -2.31 7.99
C LEU A 393 -12.52 -3.70 8.22
N GLU A 394 -13.01 -4.00 9.43
CA GLU A 394 -13.65 -5.28 9.80
C GLU A 394 -14.78 -5.71 8.85
N LYS A 395 -15.51 -4.75 8.26
CA LYS A 395 -16.60 -5.01 7.31
C LYS A 395 -16.13 -5.66 6.00
N PHE A 396 -14.85 -5.50 5.67
CA PHE A 396 -14.23 -5.96 4.44
C PHE A 396 -13.22 -7.08 4.68
N LEU A 397 -12.71 -7.23 5.89
CA LEU A 397 -11.74 -8.26 6.22
C LEU A 397 -12.32 -9.68 6.03
N PRO A 398 -11.53 -10.59 5.43
CA PRO A 398 -11.83 -12.01 5.41
C PRO A 398 -12.06 -12.60 6.81
N THR A 399 -12.92 -13.61 6.92
CA THR A 399 -13.30 -14.22 8.21
C THR A 399 -12.18 -14.97 8.94
N ASP A 400 -11.10 -15.31 8.23
CA ASP A 400 -9.87 -15.92 8.76
C ASP A 400 -8.93 -14.88 9.37
N VAL A 401 -9.12 -13.58 9.11
CA VAL A 401 -8.34 -12.50 9.75
C VAL A 401 -8.93 -12.19 11.13
N ARG A 402 -8.15 -12.51 12.17
CA ARG A 402 -8.50 -12.31 13.59
C ARG A 402 -7.64 -11.30 14.31
N GLU A 403 -6.48 -10.99 13.74
CA GLU A 403 -5.52 -10.08 14.32
C GLU A 403 -4.92 -9.20 13.24
N LEU A 404 -4.75 -7.92 13.58
CA LEU A 404 -4.00 -6.95 12.79
C LEU A 404 -2.81 -6.44 13.60
N SER A 405 -1.75 -6.09 12.90
CA SER A 405 -0.63 -5.29 13.41
C SER A 405 -0.74 -3.88 12.86
N LEU A 406 -0.74 -2.85 13.71
CA LEU A 406 -0.65 -1.45 13.25
C LEU A 406 0.77 -1.15 12.77
N GLU A 407 0.97 -1.13 11.45
CA GLU A 407 2.28 -0.98 10.81
C GLU A 407 2.75 0.47 10.65
N ALA A 408 1.84 1.42 10.46
CA ALA A 408 2.22 2.83 10.41
C ALA A 408 1.00 3.70 10.65
N SER A 409 1.25 4.95 11.05
CA SER A 409 0.25 6.00 10.95
C SER A 409 0.91 7.27 10.43
N GLN A 410 0.27 7.93 9.47
CA GLN A 410 0.68 9.21 8.92
C GLN A 410 -0.42 10.23 9.16
N GLU A 411 -0.08 11.32 9.85
CA GLU A 411 -0.97 12.44 10.09
C GLU A 411 -0.65 13.57 9.11
N SER A 412 -1.69 14.11 8.47
CA SER A 412 -1.65 15.36 7.73
C SER A 412 -2.54 16.39 8.44
N SER A 413 -2.63 17.60 7.90
CA SER A 413 -3.47 18.66 8.50
C SER A 413 -4.95 18.31 8.57
N SER A 414 -5.45 17.41 7.73
CA SER A 414 -6.88 17.08 7.63
C SER A 414 -7.20 15.59 7.74
N THR A 415 -6.21 14.71 7.64
CA THR A 415 -6.44 13.26 7.65
C THR A 415 -5.40 12.51 8.47
N LEU A 416 -5.82 11.38 9.02
CA LEU A 416 -4.95 10.40 9.64
C LEU A 416 -5.08 9.09 8.89
N GLN A 417 -3.99 8.65 8.28
CA GLN A 417 -3.90 7.38 7.57
C GLN A 417 -3.24 6.33 8.44
N PHE A 418 -3.84 5.15 8.54
CA PHE A 418 -3.30 3.99 9.21
C PHE A 418 -2.95 2.91 8.20
N SER A 419 -1.83 2.22 8.42
CA SER A 419 -1.44 1.03 7.68
C SER A 419 -1.46 -0.16 8.63
N PHE A 420 -2.23 -1.20 8.33
CA PHE A 420 -2.34 -2.43 9.10
C PHE A 420 -1.82 -3.61 8.29
N ALA A 421 -1.22 -4.61 8.92
CA ALA A 421 -0.94 -5.91 8.31
C ALA A 421 -1.76 -7.00 9.02
N PRO A 422 -2.39 -7.94 8.30
CA PRO A 422 -3.01 -9.09 8.94
C PRO A 422 -1.95 -9.98 9.58
N LYS A 423 -2.31 -10.62 10.70
CA LYS A 423 -1.44 -11.60 11.36
C LYS A 423 -1.99 -13.01 11.18
N VAL A 424 -1.11 -13.93 10.81
CA VAL A 424 -1.37 -15.37 10.77
C VAL A 424 -0.45 -16.02 11.80
N ASN A 425 -1.02 -16.76 12.75
CA ASN A 425 -0.27 -17.34 13.88
C ASN A 425 0.58 -16.33 14.67
N GLY A 426 0.07 -15.11 14.85
CA GLY A 426 0.80 -14.04 15.54
C GLY A 426 1.91 -13.38 14.72
N ILE A 427 2.11 -13.76 13.46
CA ILE A 427 3.15 -13.22 12.56
C ILE A 427 2.51 -12.31 11.50
N PRO A 428 2.93 -11.05 11.35
CA PRO A 428 2.35 -10.13 10.36
C PRO A 428 2.74 -10.49 8.92
N VAL A 429 1.79 -10.33 8.00
CA VAL A 429 1.95 -10.51 6.55
C VAL A 429 2.21 -9.15 5.89
N MET A 430 3.47 -8.85 5.59
CA MET A 430 3.90 -7.48 5.25
C MET A 430 3.53 -7.03 3.83
N ASP A 431 3.38 -7.96 2.89
CA ASP A 431 3.02 -7.65 1.50
C ASP A 431 1.52 -7.50 1.26
N HIS A 432 0.70 -7.66 2.31
CA HIS A 432 -0.76 -7.52 2.25
C HIS A 432 -1.26 -6.44 3.22
N PRO A 433 -0.75 -5.19 3.15
CA PRO A 433 -1.20 -4.15 4.06
C PRO A 433 -2.61 -3.66 3.69
N TYR A 434 -3.38 -3.31 4.70
CA TYR A 434 -4.61 -2.53 4.60
C TYR A 434 -4.29 -1.08 4.97
N LYS A 435 -4.69 -0.14 4.13
CA LYS A 435 -4.60 1.29 4.43
C LYS A 435 -5.99 1.85 4.64
N VAL A 436 -6.14 2.66 5.67
CA VAL A 436 -7.40 3.33 6.00
C VAL A 436 -7.12 4.78 6.32
N SER A 437 -7.78 5.71 5.63
CA SER A 437 -7.65 7.14 5.86
C SER A 437 -8.91 7.66 6.53
N VAL A 438 -8.74 8.42 7.62
CA VAL A 438 -9.83 9.02 8.40
C VAL A 438 -9.69 10.53 8.37
N GLU A 439 -10.75 11.23 8.03
CA GLU A 439 -10.84 12.68 8.10
C GLU A 439 -10.93 13.16 9.55
N LEU A 440 -10.03 14.06 9.95
CA LEU A 440 -9.93 14.55 11.32
C LEU A 440 -11.07 15.49 11.73
N ALA A 441 -11.73 16.13 10.75
CA ALA A 441 -12.80 17.06 10.99
C ALA A 441 -14.15 16.39 11.29
N SER A 442 -14.40 15.22 10.70
CA SER A 442 -15.70 14.55 10.76
C SER A 442 -15.64 13.13 11.31
N GLY A 443 -14.46 12.53 11.37
CA GLY A 443 -14.28 11.10 11.64
C GLY A 443 -14.66 10.19 10.46
N LEU A 444 -14.95 10.76 9.29
CA LEU A 444 -15.33 10.00 8.10
C LEU A 444 -14.14 9.19 7.56
N VAL A 445 -14.36 7.92 7.26
CA VAL A 445 -13.35 7.08 6.57
C VAL A 445 -13.35 7.44 5.09
N THR A 446 -12.33 8.16 4.63
CA THR A 446 -12.26 8.69 3.26
C THR A 446 -11.60 7.73 2.28
N GLU A 447 -10.83 6.77 2.77
CA GLU A 447 -10.13 5.81 1.93
C GLU A 447 -9.97 4.47 2.66
N LEU A 448 -10.14 3.38 1.91
CA LEU A 448 -9.81 2.03 2.33
C LEU A 448 -9.18 1.33 1.14
N THR A 449 -7.95 0.85 1.26
CA THR A 449 -7.28 0.07 0.21
C THR A 449 -6.56 -1.14 0.78
N GLY A 450 -6.51 -2.23 0.01
CA GLY A 450 -5.80 -3.46 0.39
C GLY A 450 -6.24 -4.67 -0.42
N SER A 451 -5.62 -5.82 -0.15
CA SER A 451 -6.05 -7.09 -0.72
C SER A 451 -7.00 -7.79 0.25
N PHE A 452 -8.29 -7.86 -0.13
CA PHE A 452 -9.36 -8.48 0.68
C PHE A 452 -9.67 -9.92 0.27
N SER A 453 -8.75 -10.56 -0.47
CA SER A 453 -8.79 -12.00 -0.72
C SER A 453 -8.46 -12.77 0.57
N ASP A 454 -8.90 -14.03 0.67
CA ASP A 454 -8.55 -14.87 1.81
C ASP A 454 -7.02 -15.10 1.91
N LEU A 455 -6.56 -15.42 3.13
CA LEU A 455 -5.14 -15.68 3.41
C LEU A 455 -4.84 -17.18 3.42
N SER A 456 -5.69 -18.00 2.81
CA SER A 456 -5.58 -19.47 2.81
C SER A 456 -4.29 -19.98 2.17
N TRP A 457 -3.65 -19.15 1.34
CA TRP A 457 -2.37 -19.43 0.69
C TRP A 457 -1.16 -19.31 1.65
N VAL A 458 -1.30 -18.69 2.83
CA VAL A 458 -0.22 -18.63 3.83
C VAL A 458 -0.04 -20.02 4.43
N GLN A 459 1.09 -20.67 4.14
CA GLN A 459 1.42 -21.98 4.67
C GLN A 459 1.76 -21.88 6.17
N THR A 460 0.93 -22.48 7.02
CA THR A 460 1.00 -22.33 8.49
C THR A 460 1.92 -23.35 9.17
N ASP A 461 2.39 -24.37 8.45
CA ASP A 461 3.25 -25.46 8.93
C ASP A 461 4.74 -25.09 9.03
N GLN A 462 5.13 -23.96 8.42
CA GLN A 462 6.52 -23.51 8.35
C GLN A 462 7.10 -22.99 9.68
N THR A 463 6.26 -22.72 10.69
CA THR A 463 6.71 -22.13 11.97
C THR A 463 7.52 -23.10 12.85
N THR A 464 7.48 -24.40 12.56
CA THR A 464 8.19 -25.43 13.34
C THR A 464 9.68 -25.56 13.02
N LYS A 465 10.15 -24.96 11.92
CA LYS A 465 11.54 -25.02 11.45
C LYS A 465 12.21 -23.65 11.34
N THR A 466 11.73 -22.67 12.09
CA THR A 466 12.34 -21.33 12.09
C THR A 466 13.55 -21.28 13.00
N LEU A 467 14.60 -20.60 12.56
CA LEU A 467 15.70 -20.14 13.40
C LEU A 467 15.16 -19.38 14.61
N SER A 468 15.91 -19.41 15.70
CA SER A 468 15.68 -18.51 16.84
C SER A 468 15.99 -17.07 16.47
N LYS A 469 15.46 -16.12 17.26
CA LYS A 469 15.78 -14.69 17.08
C LYS A 469 17.26 -14.42 17.30
N GLU A 470 17.89 -15.16 18.21
CA GLU A 470 19.31 -15.08 18.53
C GLU A 470 20.16 -15.55 17.35
N GLU A 471 19.84 -16.69 16.74
CA GLU A 471 20.53 -17.16 15.53
C GLU A 471 20.36 -16.19 14.36
N ALA A 472 19.16 -15.63 14.18
CA ALA A 472 18.92 -14.61 13.16
C ALA A 472 19.73 -13.33 13.42
N LEU A 473 19.88 -12.92 14.69
CA LEU A 473 20.74 -11.79 15.07
C LEU A 473 22.21 -12.06 14.77
N ASP A 474 22.72 -13.26 15.06
CA ASP A 474 24.10 -13.63 14.74
C ASP A 474 24.35 -13.58 13.22
N ARG A 475 23.42 -14.10 12.42
CA ARG A 475 23.48 -13.99 10.95
C ARG A 475 23.42 -12.54 10.48
N PHE A 476 22.58 -11.73 11.11
CA PHE A 476 22.48 -10.30 10.82
C PHE A 476 23.81 -9.59 11.06
N VAL A 477 24.42 -9.79 12.23
CA VAL A 477 25.70 -9.16 12.59
C VAL A 477 26.81 -9.57 11.63
N GLN A 478 26.81 -10.82 11.15
CA GLN A 478 27.81 -11.33 10.21
C GLN A 478 27.65 -10.82 8.78
N HIS A 479 26.42 -10.57 8.32
CA HIS A 479 26.14 -10.37 6.89
C HIS A 479 25.45 -9.04 6.54
N ALA A 480 24.95 -8.28 7.51
CA ALA A 480 24.21 -7.04 7.23
C ALA A 480 25.12 -6.01 6.54
N PRO A 481 24.75 -5.51 5.36
CA PRO A 481 25.55 -4.55 4.61
C PRO A 481 25.33 -3.15 5.20
N LEU A 482 25.93 -2.85 6.35
CA LEU A 482 25.76 -1.54 6.97
C LEU A 482 26.57 -0.46 6.26
N GLU A 483 25.88 0.65 5.97
CA GLU A 483 26.47 1.91 5.51
C GLU A 483 26.24 3.04 6.52
N LEU A 484 27.11 4.02 6.45
CA LEU A 484 27.01 5.25 7.22
C LEU A 484 26.29 6.29 6.36
N VAL A 485 25.30 6.99 6.91
CA VAL A 485 24.52 8.02 6.22
C VAL A 485 24.34 9.25 7.07
N TYR A 486 24.12 10.39 6.41
CA TYR A 486 23.57 11.57 7.05
C TYR A 486 22.05 11.51 7.01
N LEU A 487 21.43 11.57 8.19
CA LEU A 487 20.00 11.81 8.32
C LEU A 487 19.73 13.32 8.22
N PRO A 488 18.74 13.75 7.42
CA PRO A 488 18.38 15.16 7.35
C PRO A 488 17.91 15.64 8.72
N ALA A 489 18.36 16.83 9.12
CA ALA A 489 17.89 17.48 10.31
C ALA A 489 16.57 18.21 10.06
N GLU A 490 15.74 18.37 11.10
CA GLU A 490 14.72 19.41 11.07
C GLU A 490 15.39 20.78 10.97
N LYS A 491 14.70 21.77 10.37
CA LYS A 491 15.26 23.12 10.16
C LYS A 491 15.84 23.67 11.47
N GLY A 492 17.14 23.99 11.44
CA GLY A 492 17.87 24.55 12.59
C GLY A 492 18.51 23.53 13.53
N SER A 493 18.39 22.22 13.27
CA SER A 493 19.12 21.17 13.99
C SER A 493 20.35 20.71 13.21
N GLU A 494 21.33 20.13 13.91
CA GLU A 494 22.46 19.49 13.25
C GLU A 494 22.04 18.14 12.64
N PRO A 495 22.54 17.82 11.43
CA PRO A 495 22.31 16.53 10.83
C PRO A 495 23.01 15.43 11.61
N VAL A 496 22.35 14.28 11.68
CA VAL A 496 22.79 13.15 12.49
C VAL A 496 23.47 12.12 11.61
N LEU A 497 24.67 11.72 12.02
CA LEU A 497 25.40 10.62 11.40
C LEU A 497 24.87 9.30 11.95
N ALA A 498 24.42 8.39 11.09
CA ALA A 498 23.79 7.15 11.51
C ALA A 498 24.13 5.96 10.63
N TYR A 499 24.09 4.76 11.20
CA TYR A 499 24.16 3.50 10.46
C TYR A 499 22.77 3.06 9.99
N GLN A 500 22.71 2.57 8.76
CA GLN A 500 21.55 1.91 8.17
C GLN A 500 21.97 0.67 7.38
N ILE A 501 21.02 -0.20 7.04
CA ILE A 501 21.25 -1.19 6.00
C ILE A 501 21.34 -0.49 4.64
N ARG A 502 22.38 -0.81 3.89
CA ARG A 502 22.58 -0.29 2.53
C ARG A 502 21.46 -0.76 1.61
N ARG A 503 20.91 0.17 0.82
CA ARG A 503 19.73 -0.05 -0.01
C ARG A 503 20.12 -0.21 -1.48
N ASP A 504 20.84 -1.28 -1.79
CA ASP A 504 21.37 -1.54 -3.15
C ASP A 504 20.34 -2.13 -4.12
N SER A 505 19.20 -2.59 -3.59
CA SER A 505 18.16 -3.24 -4.37
C SER A 505 16.77 -2.73 -3.99
N GLU A 506 15.80 -3.03 -4.85
CA GLU A 506 14.38 -2.78 -4.58
C GLU A 506 13.83 -3.72 -3.48
N GLN A 507 14.52 -4.83 -3.20
CA GLN A 507 14.10 -5.77 -2.17
C GLN A 507 14.71 -5.38 -0.83
N PRO A 508 13.91 -5.28 0.25
CA PRO A 508 14.45 -5.10 1.57
C PRO A 508 15.38 -6.26 1.92
N TRP A 509 16.54 -5.95 2.50
CA TRP A 509 17.44 -6.97 3.03
C TRP A 509 16.73 -7.76 4.14
N ALA A 510 16.80 -9.09 4.06
CA ALA A 510 16.15 -9.99 5.01
C ALA A 510 16.95 -11.28 5.20
N ILE A 511 16.58 -12.05 6.23
CA ILE A 511 17.09 -13.42 6.45
C ILE A 511 15.91 -14.39 6.33
N GLU A 512 16.01 -15.37 5.44
CA GLU A 512 15.05 -16.47 5.36
C GLU A 512 15.05 -17.23 6.70
N ALA A 513 13.89 -17.31 7.35
CA ALA A 513 13.80 -17.80 8.72
C ALA A 513 14.04 -19.31 8.84
N THR A 514 13.86 -20.09 7.77
CA THR A 514 14.01 -21.55 7.77
C THR A 514 15.44 -22.01 7.47
N THR A 515 16.19 -21.25 6.68
CA THR A 515 17.54 -21.63 6.20
C THR A 515 18.65 -20.73 6.75
N GLY A 516 18.32 -19.51 7.18
CA GLY A 516 19.29 -18.48 7.52
C GLY A 516 19.96 -17.84 6.30
N LYS A 517 19.44 -18.07 5.10
CA LYS A 517 19.96 -17.48 3.87
C LYS A 517 19.62 -15.98 3.82
N VAL A 518 20.59 -15.18 3.40
CA VAL A 518 20.40 -13.74 3.16
C VAL A 518 19.62 -13.52 1.86
N ILE A 519 18.63 -12.64 1.92
CA ILE A 519 17.83 -12.14 0.80
C ILE A 519 18.21 -10.67 0.60
N ASN A 520 18.66 -10.30 -0.61
CA ASN A 520 19.13 -8.95 -0.91
C ASN A 520 18.94 -8.55 -2.38
#